data_AF-A0A0E0M681-F1
#
_entry.id   AF-A0A0E0M681-F1
#
_cell.length_a   1.000
_cell.length_b   1.000
_cell.length_c   1.000
_cell.angle_alpha   90.00
_cell.angle_beta   90.00
_cell.angle_gamma   90.00
#
_symmetry.space_group_name_H-M   'P 1'
#
loop_
_entity.id
_entity.type
_entity.pdbx_description
1 polymer ?
#
loop_
_entity_poly.entity_id
_entity_poly.type
_entity_poly.pdbx_seq_one_letter_code
_entity_poly.pdbx_strand_id
1 'polypeptide(L)'
;MAVAPTTSDSSWRCTPRWRLLDRLLLERKRRPDAIVADTYLAWGVAVGARRGIPVCSLWTMAATFCWALYHVNLWPSVKANKAYGRP
;
A
#
# COMPACT_ATOMS: atom_id res chain seq x y z
N MET A 1 3.88 -2.47 8.78
CA MET A 1 3.03 -3.56 9.30
C MET A 1 1.63 -3.36 8.75
N ALA A 2 1.26 -4.08 7.68
CA ALA A 2 -0.06 -3.94 7.08
C ALA A 2 -1.04 -4.83 7.85
N VAL A 3 -1.89 -4.21 8.67
CA VAL A 3 -3.00 -4.90 9.34
C VAL A 3 -3.98 -5.33 8.26
N ALA A 4 -4.12 -6.63 8.05
CA ALA A 4 -5.13 -7.18 7.15
C ALA A 4 -6.53 -6.87 7.73
N PRO A 5 -7.45 -6.25 6.97
CA PRO A 5 -8.79 -5.98 7.45
C PRO A 5 -9.56 -7.29 7.63
N THR A 6 -10.22 -7.45 8.78
CA THR A 6 -11.07 -8.59 9.13
C THR A 6 -12.24 -8.75 8.15
N THR A 7 -12.54 -10.01 7.85
CA THR A 7 -13.25 -10.55 6.68
C THR A 7 -14.78 -10.39 6.66
N SER A 8 -15.35 -9.24 7.05
CA SER A 8 -16.82 -9.06 7.04
C SER A 8 -17.37 -8.08 6.01
N ASP A 9 -16.58 -7.11 5.52
CA ASP A 9 -17.12 -6.08 4.63
C ASP A 9 -16.66 -6.33 3.20
N SER A 10 -17.55 -6.73 2.28
CA SER A 10 -17.25 -6.94 0.86
C SER A 10 -17.17 -5.66 0.03
N SER A 11 -17.35 -4.48 0.63
CA SER A 11 -17.36 -3.17 -0.03
C SER A 11 -16.11 -2.90 -0.89
N TRP A 12 -14.95 -3.46 -0.53
CA TRP A 12 -13.70 -3.29 -1.27
C TRP A 12 -13.75 -3.89 -2.69
N ARG A 13 -14.56 -4.93 -2.96
CA ARG A 13 -14.72 -5.51 -4.31
C ARG A 13 -15.29 -4.51 -5.32
N CYS A 14 -15.98 -3.48 -4.86
CA CYS A 14 -16.61 -2.48 -5.73
C CYS A 14 -15.73 -1.28 -6.06
N THR A 15 -14.52 -1.16 -5.48
CA THR A 15 -13.67 -0.02 -5.82
C THR A 15 -13.08 -0.16 -7.24
N PRO A 16 -12.94 0.94 -8.00
CA PRO A 16 -12.52 0.89 -9.41
C PRO A 16 -11.23 0.10 -9.66
N ARG A 17 -10.28 0.17 -8.73
CA ARG A 17 -8.98 -0.51 -8.78
C ARG A 17 -9.11 -2.04 -8.75
N TRP A 18 -10.09 -2.57 -8.02
CA TRP A 18 -10.31 -4.01 -7.95
C TRP A 18 -10.95 -4.55 -9.23
N ARG A 19 -11.91 -3.80 -9.80
CA ARG A 19 -12.49 -4.13 -11.10
C ARG A 19 -11.45 -4.17 -12.22
N LEU A 20 -10.48 -3.26 -12.21
CA LEU A 20 -9.37 -3.28 -13.16
C LEU A 20 -8.56 -4.58 -13.04
N LEU A 21 -8.18 -4.97 -11.82
CA LEU A 21 -7.42 -6.19 -11.62
C LEU A 21 -8.23 -7.43 -12.00
N ASP A 22 -9.52 -7.48 -11.67
CA ASP A 22 -10.40 -8.59 -12.08
C ASP A 22 -10.48 -8.71 -13.60
N ARG A 23 -10.59 -7.59 -14.33
CA ARG A 23 -10.55 -7.59 -15.80
C ARG A 23 -9.21 -8.11 -16.33
N LEU A 24 -8.09 -7.61 -15.82
CA LEU A 24 -6.75 -8.06 -16.25
C LEU A 24 -6.54 -9.56 -16.02
N LEU A 25 -7.05 -10.09 -14.89
CA LEU A 25 -6.96 -11.52 -14.58
C LEU A 25 -7.87 -12.38 -15.48
N LEU A 26 -9.08 -11.90 -15.77
CA LEU A 26 -10.01 -12.56 -16.69
C LEU A 26 -9.44 -12.59 -18.12
N GLU A 27 -8.87 -11.50 -18.60
CA GLU A 27 -8.26 -11.40 -19.94
C GLU A 27 -7.05 -12.33 -20.09
N ARG A 28 -6.20 -12.42 -19.06
CA ARG A 28 -5.01 -13.27 -19.08
C ARG A 28 -5.33 -14.77 -19.01
N LYS A 29 -6.56 -15.16 -18.64
CA LYS A 29 -7.03 -16.55 -18.42
C LYS A 29 -6.11 -17.41 -17.52
N ARG A 30 -5.16 -16.79 -16.82
CA ARG A 30 -4.14 -17.44 -16.00
C ARG A 30 -3.88 -16.58 -14.78
N ARG A 31 -3.76 -17.22 -13.63
CA ARG A 31 -3.36 -16.58 -12.38
C ARG A 31 -1.88 -16.16 -12.49
N PRO A 32 -1.53 -14.89 -12.22
CA PRO A 32 -0.16 -14.45 -12.26
C PRO A 32 0.63 -15.10 -11.13
N ASP A 33 1.89 -15.42 -11.41
CA ASP A 33 2.78 -16.08 -10.46
C ASP A 33 3.23 -15.11 -9.33
N ALA A 34 3.24 -13.79 -9.60
CA ALA A 34 3.50 -12.73 -8.63
C ALA A 34 2.87 -11.39 -9.03
N ILE A 35 2.68 -10.49 -8.07
CA ILE A 35 2.27 -9.09 -8.28
C ILE A 35 3.44 -8.19 -7.88
N VAL A 36 3.86 -7.30 -8.78
CA VAL A 36 4.75 -6.18 -8.43
C VAL A 36 3.89 -4.94 -8.34
N ALA A 37 3.85 -4.30 -7.17
CA ALA A 37 3.04 -3.11 -6.93
C ALA A 37 3.91 -2.02 -6.31
N ASP A 38 3.72 -0.78 -6.75
CA ASP A 38 4.31 0.37 -6.07
C ASP A 38 3.81 0.44 -4.62
N THR A 39 4.67 0.87 -3.70
CA THR A 39 4.40 0.93 -2.26
C THR A 39 3.24 1.88 -1.92
N TYR A 40 2.99 2.92 -2.74
CA TYR A 40 1.81 3.77 -2.60
C TYR A 40 0.50 3.06 -2.98
N LEU A 41 0.57 1.98 -3.77
CA LEU A 41 -0.57 1.16 -4.15
C LEU A 41 -0.82 0.07 -3.10
N ALA A 42 -1.04 0.48 -1.84
CA ALA A 42 -1.27 -0.43 -0.71
C ALA A 42 -2.37 -1.48 -0.95
N TRP A 43 -3.35 -1.16 -1.81
CA TRP A 43 -4.40 -2.09 -2.21
C TRP A 43 -3.85 -3.33 -2.95
N GLY A 44 -2.75 -3.23 -3.71
CA GLY A 44 -2.14 -4.35 -4.42
C GLY A 44 -1.65 -5.45 -3.48
N VAL A 45 -1.06 -5.05 -2.34
CA VAL A 45 -0.66 -5.97 -1.26
C VAL A 45 -1.88 -6.68 -0.67
N ALA A 46 -2.93 -5.93 -0.36
CA ALA A 46 -4.18 -6.50 0.18
C ALA A 46 -4.83 -7.49 -0.80
N VAL A 47 -4.76 -7.23 -2.11
CA VAL A 47 -5.29 -8.15 -3.12
C VAL A 47 -4.47 -9.43 -3.20
N GLY A 48 -3.16 -9.32 -3.32
CA GLY A 48 -2.29 -10.49 -3.43
C GLY A 48 -2.39 -11.39 -2.20
N ALA A 49 -2.40 -10.81 -1.00
CA ALA A 49 -2.61 -11.54 0.25
C ALA A 49 -3.95 -12.32 0.24
N ARG A 50 -5.05 -11.68 -0.17
CA ARG A 50 -6.37 -12.32 -0.24
C ARG A 50 -6.48 -13.39 -1.32
N ARG A 51 -5.71 -13.27 -2.40
CA ARG A 51 -5.71 -14.22 -3.51
C ARG A 51 -4.60 -15.26 -3.38
N GLY A 52 -3.77 -15.23 -2.33
CA GLY A 52 -2.61 -16.09 -2.13
C GLY A 52 -1.50 -15.94 -3.19
N ILE A 53 -1.40 -14.76 -3.83
CA ILE A 53 -0.40 -14.45 -4.86
C ILE A 53 0.72 -13.66 -4.17
N PRO A 54 2.01 -14.04 -4.32
CA PRO A 54 3.10 -13.30 -3.72
C PRO A 54 3.15 -11.86 -4.27
N VAL A 55 3.40 -10.90 -3.38
CA VAL A 55 3.46 -9.47 -3.73
C VAL A 55 4.83 -8.90 -3.41
N CYS A 56 5.45 -8.27 -4.40
CA CYS A 56 6.67 -7.48 -4.25
C CYS A 56 6.30 -5.99 -4.19
N SER A 57 6.63 -5.35 -3.07
CA SER A 57 6.48 -3.90 -2.92
C SER A 57 7.67 -3.20 -3.59
N LEU A 58 7.40 -2.36 -4.57
CA LEU A 58 8.38 -1.56 -5.28
C LEU A 58 8.35 -0.11 -4.75
N TRP A 59 9.51 0.46 -4.49
CA TRP A 59 9.65 1.87 -4.15
C TRP A 59 10.25 2.61 -5.34
N THR A 60 9.44 3.41 -6.04
CA THR A 60 9.86 4.09 -7.28
C THR A 60 10.66 5.38 -7.03
N MET A 61 10.66 5.89 -5.80
CA MET A 61 11.37 7.11 -5.43
C MET A 61 12.75 6.83 -4.82
N ALA A 62 13.48 7.87 -4.45
CA ALA A 62 14.77 7.73 -3.77
C ALA A 62 14.61 6.95 -2.44
N ALA A 63 15.59 6.10 -2.13
CA ALA A 63 15.61 5.32 -0.88
C ALA A 63 15.59 6.21 0.37
N THR A 64 16.19 7.40 0.29
CA THR A 64 16.15 8.42 1.36
C THR A 64 14.73 8.86 1.69
N PHE A 65 13.86 8.96 0.68
CA PHE A 65 12.46 9.32 0.89
C PHE A 65 11.66 8.18 1.52
N CYS A 66 11.94 6.93 1.12
CA CYS A 66 11.36 5.75 1.79
C CYS A 66 11.72 5.75 3.28
N TRP A 67 13.00 5.97 3.58
CA TRP A 67 13.52 6.02 4.94
C TRP A 67 12.85 7.12 5.76
N ALA A 68 12.72 8.33 5.20
CA ALA A 68 12.06 9.46 5.88
C ALA A 68 10.59 9.16 6.22
N LEU A 69 9.85 8.48 5.33
CA LEU A 69 8.46 8.08 5.56
C LEU A 69 8.33 6.91 6.54
N TYR A 70 9.28 5.97 6.49
CA TYR A 70 9.34 4.86 7.45
C TYR A 70 9.54 5.37 8.89
N HIS A 71 10.31 6.45 9.05
CA HIS A 71 10.56 7.12 10.33
C HIS A 71 9.72 8.39 10.55
N VAL A 72 8.51 8.45 9.98
CA VAL A 72 7.62 9.62 10.16
C VAL A 72 7.29 9.92 11.63
N ASN A 73 7.36 8.91 12.50
CA ASN A 73 7.16 9.07 13.95
C ASN A 73 8.26 9.89 14.63
N LEU A 74 9.42 10.06 14.00
CA LEU A 74 10.52 10.90 14.50
C LEU A 74 10.39 12.35 14.04
N TRP A 75 9.41 12.67 13.19
CA TRP A 75 9.24 14.03 12.71
C TRP A 75 8.77 14.92 13.86
N PRO A 76 9.27 16.16 13.95
CA PRO A 76 8.83 17.10 14.96
C PRO A 76 7.32 17.33 14.81
N SER A 77 6.56 17.07 15.89
CA SER A 77 5.14 17.37 15.87
C SER A 77 4.92 18.86 15.65
N VAL A 78 3.84 19.24 14.96
CA VAL A 78 3.49 20.65 14.72
C VAL A 78 3.37 21.43 16.04
N LYS A 79 3.00 20.76 17.14
CA LYS A 79 2.95 21.34 18.49
C LYS A 79 4.36 21.52 19.09
N ALA A 80 5.24 20.54 18.92
CA ALA A 80 6.65 20.67 19.35
C ALA A 80 7.35 21.80 18.59
N ASN A 81 7.04 22.01 17.32
CA ASN A 81 7.63 23.08 16.52
C ASN A 81 7.22 24.49 17.01
N LYS A 82 6.04 24.64 17.62
CA LYS A 82 5.67 25.89 18.33
C LYS A 82 6.36 26.05 19.68
N ALA A 83 6.64 24.96 20.39
CA ALA A 83 7.38 25.00 21.65
C ALA A 83 8.87 25.34 21.45
N TYR A 84 9.42 25.03 20.27
CA TYR A 84 10.73 25.50 19.81
C TYR A 84 10.68 26.86 19.10
N GLY A 85 9.57 27.61 19.24
CA GLY A 85 9.58 29.05 19.00
C GLY A 85 10.60 29.70 19.92
N ARG A 86 11.84 29.82 19.44
CA ARG A 86 12.79 30.81 19.92
C ARG A 86 12.13 32.19 19.85
N PRO A 87 12.45 33.12 20.78
CA PRO A 87 12.24 34.53 20.53
C PRO A 87 12.91 34.96 19.21
#